data_AF-A0A7L5AR44-F1
#
_entry.id   AF-A0A7L5AR44-F1
#
_cell.length_a   1.000
_cell.length_b   1.000
_cell.length_c   1.000
_cell.angle_alpha   90.00
_cell.angle_beta   90.00
_cell.angle_gamma   90.00
#
_symmetry.space_group_name_H-M   'P 1'
#
loop_
_entity.id
_entity.type
_entity.pdbx_description
1 polymer ?
#
loop_
_entity_poly.entity_id
_entity_poly.type
_entity_poly.pdbx_seq_one_letter_code
_entity_poly.pdbx_strand_id
1 'polypeptide(L)'
;MSQVKFPALIGESPLAILAAIGTFRLIHDFADDDARLSWDPDDRAPVLHSILASIDAVVEELSELVAEMPEDVVVPGGPPGFPPPGEAPDKLRLKQGQLYERFGVDTPSPVVQRWLASLVTDLVADPQGRGAISQFTAPAGKQSMATMLEKPLRLVQSEPEYLRQALIGWRRVPGVTGEYLDHRANWDSGEDGRGKAEMRGVPGATWLALMSYPLWTTTAAGQQVRTSGWHSQPVGRDDRRSAPELRLPLWREPLGLAAVKALVEDPVLDGKWDAVEQDKLRVMGIFHVCRAHRRKAEGQKSAGVLVTVS
;
A
#
# COMPACT_ATOMS: atom_id res chain seq x y z
N MET A 1 7.91 -26.57 2.87
CA MET A 1 7.71 -25.12 2.87
C MET A 1 8.55 -24.52 3.97
N SER A 2 9.45 -23.62 3.61
CA SER A 2 10.34 -22.88 4.51
C SER A 2 9.60 -21.71 5.14
N GLN A 3 10.10 -21.23 6.29
CA GLN A 3 9.55 -20.05 6.98
C GLN A 3 10.62 -18.97 7.07
N VAL A 4 10.36 -17.80 6.49
CA VAL A 4 11.29 -16.67 6.45
C VAL A 4 10.63 -15.47 7.10
N LYS A 5 11.25 -14.95 8.17
CA LYS A 5 10.77 -13.80 8.94
C LYS A 5 11.38 -12.51 8.41
N PHE A 6 10.61 -11.42 8.33
CA PHE A 6 11.13 -10.10 7.91
C PHE A 6 11.18 -9.12 9.10
N PRO A 7 12.32 -9.04 9.82
CA PRO A 7 12.38 -8.34 11.10
C PRO A 7 12.21 -6.81 10.99
N ALA A 8 12.39 -6.20 9.81
CA ALA A 8 12.16 -4.76 9.65
C ALA A 8 10.73 -4.40 9.26
N LEU A 9 9.88 -5.38 8.94
CA LEU A 9 8.50 -5.17 8.52
C LEU A 9 7.50 -5.39 9.68
N ILE A 10 7.87 -4.97 10.89
CA ILE A 10 7.05 -5.09 12.10
C ILE A 10 5.66 -4.46 11.86
N GLY A 11 4.60 -5.22 12.19
CA GLY A 11 3.20 -4.91 11.95
C GLY A 11 2.60 -3.76 12.79
N GLU A 12 3.39 -2.75 13.10
CA GLU A 12 2.99 -1.55 13.84
C GLU A 12 2.85 -0.31 12.97
N SER A 13 3.22 -0.39 11.68
CA SER A 13 3.06 0.71 10.74
C SER A 13 2.37 0.25 9.45
N PRO A 14 1.53 1.08 8.82
CA PRO A 14 0.93 0.76 7.54
C PRO A 14 1.95 0.44 6.45
N LEU A 15 3.05 1.20 6.38
CA LEU A 15 4.13 0.95 5.42
C LEU A 15 4.69 -0.47 5.56
N ALA A 16 4.99 -0.90 6.79
CA ALA A 16 5.56 -2.22 7.04
C ALA A 16 4.60 -3.35 6.66
N ILE A 17 3.31 -3.24 7.04
CA ILE A 17 2.30 -4.26 6.74
C ILE A 17 2.05 -4.35 5.23
N LEU A 18 1.89 -3.21 4.55
CA LEU A 18 1.71 -3.16 3.11
C LEU A 18 2.94 -3.70 2.38
N ALA A 19 4.15 -3.39 2.84
CA ALA A 19 5.39 -3.92 2.26
C ALA A 19 5.51 -5.44 2.44
N ALA A 20 5.09 -5.97 3.59
CA ALA A 20 5.06 -7.42 3.83
C ALA A 20 4.08 -8.12 2.88
N ILE A 21 2.87 -7.57 2.73
CA ILE A 21 1.87 -8.11 1.82
C ILE A 21 2.32 -7.97 0.36
N GLY A 22 2.94 -6.86 -0.02
CA GLY A 22 3.47 -6.66 -1.36
C GLY A 22 4.62 -7.63 -1.68
N THR A 23 5.53 -7.86 -0.73
CA THR A 23 6.58 -8.90 -0.84
C THR A 23 5.96 -10.26 -1.06
N PHE A 24 5.02 -10.65 -0.20
CA PHE A 24 4.28 -11.90 -0.31
C PHE A 24 3.61 -12.05 -1.68
N ARG A 25 2.89 -11.03 -2.16
CA ARG A 25 2.22 -11.05 -3.45
C ARG A 25 3.22 -11.23 -4.60
N LEU A 26 4.37 -10.54 -4.59
CA LEU A 26 5.38 -10.71 -5.63
C LEU A 26 5.94 -12.13 -5.66
N ILE A 27 6.28 -12.70 -4.50
CA ILE A 27 6.74 -14.09 -4.42
C ILE A 27 5.65 -15.04 -4.92
N HIS A 28 4.39 -14.82 -4.51
CA HIS A 28 3.25 -15.61 -4.97
C HIS A 28 3.06 -15.56 -6.50
N ASP A 29 3.14 -14.37 -7.08
CA ASP A 29 2.84 -14.17 -8.50
C ASP A 29 3.99 -14.65 -9.42
N PHE A 30 5.24 -14.65 -8.95
CA PHE A 30 6.42 -14.81 -9.81
C PHE A 30 7.36 -15.97 -9.44
N ALA A 31 7.30 -16.52 -8.22
CA ALA A 31 8.23 -17.57 -7.77
C ALA A 31 7.54 -18.81 -7.18
N ASP A 32 6.45 -18.65 -6.43
CA ASP A 32 5.79 -19.73 -5.68
C ASP A 32 4.30 -19.43 -5.45
N ASP A 33 3.41 -19.95 -6.29
CA ASP A 33 1.96 -19.76 -6.19
C ASP A 33 1.34 -20.41 -4.93
N ASP A 34 2.10 -21.24 -4.23
CA ASP A 34 1.74 -21.79 -2.93
C ASP A 34 2.26 -20.97 -1.74
N ALA A 35 2.93 -19.84 -1.98
CA ALA A 35 3.36 -18.95 -0.93
C ALA A 35 2.18 -18.50 -0.04
N ARG A 36 2.43 -18.35 1.26
CA ARG A 36 1.46 -17.88 2.26
C ARG A 36 2.12 -16.88 3.20
N LEU A 37 1.31 -16.03 3.85
CA LEU A 37 1.78 -15.02 4.79
C LEU A 37 1.07 -15.18 6.14
N SER A 38 1.84 -15.10 7.22
CA SER A 38 1.34 -14.96 8.60
C SER A 38 2.18 -13.94 9.38
N TRP A 39 1.82 -13.68 10.63
CA TRP A 39 2.60 -12.85 11.56
C TRP A 39 2.91 -13.62 12.82
N ASP A 40 4.11 -13.39 13.33
CA ASP A 40 4.52 -13.85 14.65
C ASP A 40 3.84 -12.99 15.73
N PRO A 41 3.06 -13.58 16.65
CA PRO A 41 2.40 -12.84 17.72
C PRO A 41 3.33 -12.20 18.74
N ASP A 42 4.56 -12.70 18.89
CA ASP A 42 5.47 -12.26 19.94
C ASP A 42 6.15 -10.93 19.59
N ASP A 43 6.49 -10.72 18.32
CA ASP A 43 7.14 -9.50 17.84
C ASP A 43 6.46 -8.81 16.65
N ARG A 44 5.32 -9.34 16.20
CA ARG A 44 4.52 -8.80 15.09
C ARG A 44 5.30 -8.73 13.78
N ALA A 45 6.37 -9.49 13.61
CA ALA A 45 7.05 -9.55 12.32
C ALA A 45 6.32 -10.54 11.39
N PRO A 46 6.21 -10.23 10.09
CA PRO A 46 5.63 -11.13 9.11
C PRO A 46 6.54 -12.33 8.88
N VAL A 47 5.92 -13.47 8.62
CA VAL A 47 6.54 -14.75 8.26
C VAL A 47 6.01 -15.16 6.90
N LEU A 48 6.88 -15.18 5.90
CA LEU A 48 6.61 -15.75 4.59
C LEU A 48 6.82 -17.26 4.64
N HIS A 49 5.81 -18.00 4.21
CA HIS A 49 5.88 -19.44 4.03
C HIS A 49 5.97 -19.72 2.53
N SER A 50 7.09 -20.25 2.05
CA SER A 50 7.32 -20.50 0.61
C SER A 50 8.39 -21.57 0.37
N ILE A 51 8.74 -21.82 -0.89
CA ILE A 51 9.91 -22.63 -1.26
C ILE A 51 11.24 -21.94 -0.90
N LEU A 52 11.26 -20.61 -0.77
CA LEU A 52 12.47 -19.82 -0.52
C LEU A 52 12.92 -19.99 0.94
N ALA A 53 14.17 -20.41 1.12
CA ALA A 53 14.68 -20.85 2.42
C ALA A 53 15.27 -19.75 3.31
N SER A 54 15.50 -18.55 2.78
CA SER A 54 16.19 -17.47 3.51
C SER A 54 15.72 -16.08 3.04
N ILE A 55 16.05 -15.05 3.83
CA ILE A 55 15.83 -13.65 3.42
C ILE A 55 16.66 -13.34 2.17
N ASP A 56 17.89 -13.82 2.08
CA ASP A 56 18.75 -13.55 0.92
C ASP A 56 18.16 -14.16 -0.36
N ALA A 57 17.55 -15.35 -0.30
CA ALA A 57 16.82 -15.93 -1.43
C ALA A 57 15.60 -15.09 -1.83
N VAL A 58 14.84 -14.56 -0.85
CA VAL A 58 13.73 -13.63 -1.14
C VAL A 58 14.25 -12.34 -1.80
N VAL A 59 15.38 -11.81 -1.34
CA VAL A 59 15.99 -10.60 -1.93
C VAL A 59 16.48 -10.87 -3.35
N GLU A 60 17.09 -12.02 -3.59
CA GLU A 60 17.57 -12.45 -4.92
C GLU A 60 16.41 -12.48 -5.91
N GLU A 61 15.32 -13.19 -5.60
CA GLU A 61 14.11 -13.24 -6.43
C GLU A 61 13.49 -11.86 -6.71
N LEU A 62 13.41 -11.00 -5.69
CA LEU A 62 12.90 -9.64 -5.88
C LEU A 62 13.84 -8.79 -6.76
N SER A 63 15.14 -9.01 -6.64
CA SER A 63 16.15 -8.26 -7.41
C SER A 63 16.16 -8.71 -8.87
N GLU A 64 16.05 -10.01 -9.12
CA GLU A 64 15.90 -10.58 -10.46
C GLU A 64 14.61 -10.06 -11.12
N LEU A 65 13.49 -10.10 -10.40
CA LEU A 65 12.23 -9.53 -10.90
C LEU A 65 12.39 -8.08 -11.34
N VAL A 66 13.04 -7.23 -10.52
CA VAL A 66 13.27 -5.82 -10.86
C VAL A 66 14.25 -5.65 -12.03
N ALA A 67 15.28 -6.49 -12.12
CA ALA A 67 16.27 -6.45 -13.19
C ALA A 67 15.70 -6.88 -14.55
N GLU A 68 14.74 -7.81 -14.55
CA GLU A 68 14.06 -8.30 -15.75
C GLU A 68 12.91 -7.40 -16.22
N MET A 69 12.49 -6.41 -15.41
CA MET A 69 11.47 -5.46 -15.82
C MET A 69 11.94 -4.62 -17.03
N PRO A 70 11.16 -4.56 -18.12
CA PRO A 70 11.49 -3.70 -19.26
C PRO A 70 11.57 -2.22 -18.87
N GLU A 71 12.42 -1.44 -19.55
CA GLU A 71 12.75 -0.05 -19.22
C GLU A 71 11.52 0.88 -19.09
N ASP A 72 10.48 0.65 -19.90
CA ASP A 72 9.25 1.46 -19.94
C ASP A 72 8.08 0.86 -19.12
N VAL A 73 8.35 -0.14 -18.28
CA VAL A 73 7.36 -0.83 -17.44
C VAL A 73 7.59 -0.46 -15.97
N VAL A 74 6.56 0.09 -15.33
CA VAL A 74 6.66 0.55 -13.92
C VAL A 74 5.97 -0.37 -12.91
N VAL A 75 5.28 -1.41 -13.39
CA VAL A 75 4.65 -2.43 -12.55
C VAL A 75 4.93 -3.84 -13.09
N PRO A 76 5.26 -4.83 -12.24
CA PRO A 76 5.52 -6.20 -12.68
C PRO A 76 4.34 -6.80 -13.46
N GLY A 77 4.63 -7.39 -14.63
CA GLY A 77 3.64 -7.96 -15.55
C GLY A 77 2.74 -6.95 -16.28
N GLY A 78 2.98 -5.64 -16.11
CA GLY A 78 2.25 -4.57 -16.80
C GLY A 78 2.77 -4.30 -18.22
N PRO A 79 1.94 -3.74 -19.11
CA PRO A 79 2.40 -3.30 -20.42
C PRO A 79 3.20 -1.98 -20.33
N PRO A 80 4.11 -1.71 -21.29
CA PRO A 80 4.77 -0.42 -21.39
C PRO A 80 3.78 0.75 -21.44
N GLY A 81 4.14 1.86 -20.78
CA GLY A 81 3.29 3.06 -20.75
C GLY A 81 2.06 2.95 -19.86
N PHE A 82 1.96 1.92 -19.00
CA PHE A 82 0.96 1.84 -17.93
C PHE A 82 1.59 1.94 -16.53
N PRO A 83 1.08 2.81 -15.63
CA PRO A 83 0.09 3.85 -15.91
C PRO A 83 0.57 4.87 -16.95
N PRO A 84 -0.36 5.62 -17.58
CA PRO A 84 0.01 6.59 -18.60
C PRO A 84 1.08 7.57 -18.07
N PRO A 85 2.24 7.68 -18.74
CA PRO A 85 3.42 8.35 -18.17
C PRO A 85 3.23 9.85 -18.06
N GLY A 86 4.00 10.47 -17.15
CA GLY A 86 4.09 11.92 -16.97
C GLY A 86 3.64 12.41 -15.60
N GLU A 87 4.10 13.62 -15.25
CA GLU A 87 3.68 14.34 -14.05
C GLU A 87 2.20 14.78 -14.12
N ALA A 88 1.69 15.35 -13.02
CA ALA A 88 0.36 15.94 -12.99
C ALA A 88 0.16 16.97 -14.14
N PRO A 89 -1.04 17.05 -14.75
CA PRO A 89 -2.29 16.40 -14.34
C PRO A 89 -2.30 14.89 -14.58
N ASP A 90 -2.81 14.15 -13.58
CA ASP A 90 -2.86 12.70 -13.62
C ASP A 90 -3.82 12.19 -14.71
N LYS A 91 -3.27 11.43 -15.66
CA LYS A 91 -3.98 10.89 -16.82
C LYS A 91 -4.95 9.76 -16.50
N LEU A 92 -4.91 9.21 -15.28
CA LEU A 92 -5.92 8.27 -14.77
C LEU A 92 -7.07 8.98 -14.05
N ARG A 93 -6.91 10.26 -13.67
CA ARG A 93 -7.97 11.07 -13.03
C ARG A 93 -8.84 11.75 -14.10
N LEU A 94 -9.56 10.93 -14.85
CA LEU A 94 -10.48 11.38 -15.90
C LEU A 94 -11.84 11.79 -15.31
N LYS A 95 -12.70 12.44 -16.12
CA LYS A 95 -14.08 12.68 -15.71
C LYS A 95 -14.78 11.35 -15.43
N GLN A 96 -15.74 11.38 -14.50
CA GLN A 96 -16.54 10.21 -14.17
C GLN A 96 -17.14 9.58 -15.45
N GLY A 97 -17.07 8.24 -15.56
CA GLY A 97 -17.52 7.47 -16.73
C GLY A 97 -16.54 7.36 -17.90
N GLN A 98 -15.44 8.13 -17.90
CA GLN A 98 -14.47 8.13 -19.03
C GLN A 98 -13.29 7.17 -18.84
N LEU A 99 -13.21 6.47 -17.69
CA LEU A 99 -12.05 5.66 -17.35
C LEU A 99 -11.83 4.51 -18.35
N TYR A 100 -12.88 3.75 -18.64
CA TYR A 100 -12.80 2.61 -19.57
C TYR A 100 -12.72 3.04 -21.04
N GLU A 101 -13.34 4.17 -21.40
CA GLU A 101 -13.22 4.74 -22.76
C GLU A 101 -11.75 4.99 -23.15
N ARG A 102 -10.90 5.34 -22.18
CA ARG A 102 -9.46 5.54 -22.40
C ARG A 102 -8.74 4.27 -22.85
N PHE A 103 -9.19 3.10 -22.42
CA PHE A 103 -8.59 1.82 -22.79
C PHE A 103 -9.20 1.24 -24.08
N GLY A 104 -10.18 1.94 -24.68
CA GLY A 104 -10.79 1.56 -25.94
C GLY A 104 -11.85 0.46 -25.80
N VAL A 105 -12.10 -0.26 -26.90
CA VAL A 105 -13.07 -1.37 -26.96
C VAL A 105 -12.45 -2.66 -26.42
N ASP A 106 -11.11 -2.75 -26.39
CA ASP A 106 -10.41 -3.91 -25.90
C ASP A 106 -10.38 -3.91 -24.36
N THR A 107 -10.86 -5.01 -23.80
CA THR A 107 -10.77 -5.28 -22.36
C THR A 107 -9.29 -5.21 -21.93
N PRO A 108 -8.93 -4.35 -20.96
CA PRO A 108 -7.55 -4.24 -20.49
C PRO A 108 -7.04 -5.60 -20.00
N SER A 109 -5.72 -5.83 -20.06
CA SER A 109 -5.14 -7.07 -19.54
C SER A 109 -5.51 -7.26 -18.05
N PRO A 110 -5.59 -8.50 -17.53
CA PRO A 110 -5.95 -8.74 -16.13
C PRO A 110 -5.05 -8.00 -15.14
N VAL A 111 -3.76 -7.81 -15.47
CA VAL A 111 -2.82 -7.01 -14.66
C VAL A 111 -3.24 -5.54 -14.62
N VAL A 112 -3.52 -4.94 -15.79
CA VAL A 112 -3.99 -3.55 -15.89
C VAL A 112 -5.30 -3.36 -15.15
N GLN A 113 -6.25 -4.30 -15.25
CA GLN A 113 -7.52 -4.23 -14.53
C GLN A 113 -7.33 -4.21 -13.01
N ARG A 114 -6.50 -5.11 -12.46
CA ARG A 114 -6.22 -5.14 -11.02
C ARG A 114 -5.59 -3.84 -10.53
N TRP A 115 -4.61 -3.32 -11.27
CA TRP A 115 -4.01 -2.04 -10.94
C TRP A 115 -5.01 -0.88 -11.05
N LEU A 116 -5.82 -0.81 -12.11
CA LEU A 116 -6.84 0.23 -12.26
C LEU A 116 -7.84 0.21 -11.12
N ALA A 117 -8.39 -0.96 -10.82
CA ALA A 117 -9.34 -1.17 -9.72
C ALA A 117 -8.73 -0.75 -8.37
N SER A 118 -7.41 -0.80 -8.23
CA SER A 118 -6.73 -0.37 -7.00
C SER A 118 -6.43 1.12 -6.90
N LEU A 119 -6.22 1.81 -8.02
CA LEU A 119 -5.75 3.19 -8.05
C LEU A 119 -6.89 4.20 -8.12
N VAL A 120 -7.94 3.88 -8.90
CA VAL A 120 -9.02 4.80 -9.23
C VAL A 120 -10.37 4.07 -9.32
N THR A 121 -11.46 4.82 -9.16
CA THR A 121 -12.82 4.33 -9.41
C THR A 121 -13.62 5.40 -10.14
N ASP A 122 -14.50 4.98 -11.06
CA ASP A 122 -15.47 5.87 -11.70
C ASP A 122 -16.86 5.82 -11.04
N LEU A 123 -17.03 4.99 -10.00
CA LEU A 123 -18.32 4.83 -9.33
C LEU A 123 -18.70 6.06 -8.49
N VAL A 124 -17.72 6.87 -8.11
CA VAL A 124 -17.89 8.11 -7.36
C VAL A 124 -16.91 9.15 -7.87
N ALA A 125 -17.34 10.41 -7.88
CA ALA A 125 -16.53 11.54 -8.32
C ALA A 125 -15.89 12.30 -7.15
N ASP A 126 -14.71 12.86 -7.39
CA ASP A 126 -14.09 13.88 -6.56
C ASP A 126 -14.81 15.24 -6.71
N PRO A 127 -14.50 16.26 -5.88
CA PRO A 127 -15.12 17.59 -6.00
C PRO A 127 -14.89 18.31 -7.33
N GLN A 128 -14.00 17.81 -8.20
CA GLN A 128 -13.76 18.33 -9.54
C GLN A 128 -14.48 17.50 -10.63
N GLY A 129 -15.35 16.56 -10.25
CA GLY A 129 -16.10 15.72 -11.18
C GLY A 129 -15.28 14.61 -11.85
N ARG A 130 -14.09 14.32 -11.32
CA ARG A 130 -13.21 13.25 -11.81
C ARG A 130 -13.45 11.98 -11.02
N GLY A 131 -13.16 10.81 -11.59
CA GLY A 131 -13.16 9.55 -10.84
C GLY A 131 -12.33 9.69 -9.56
N ALA A 132 -12.85 9.17 -8.45
CA ALA A 132 -12.16 9.20 -7.18
C ALA A 132 -10.92 8.30 -7.20
N ILE A 133 -9.95 8.63 -6.35
CA ILE A 133 -8.70 7.89 -6.22
C ILE A 133 -8.68 7.08 -4.95
N SER A 134 -7.83 6.06 -4.92
CA SER A 134 -7.58 5.22 -3.76
C SER A 134 -7.19 6.01 -2.52
N GLN A 135 -7.70 5.60 -1.36
CA GLN A 135 -7.40 6.24 -0.08
C GLN A 135 -5.94 5.98 0.38
N PHE A 136 -5.27 4.99 -0.22
CA PHE A 136 -3.82 4.80 -0.07
C PHE A 136 -2.98 5.85 -0.82
N THR A 137 -3.59 6.61 -1.73
CA THR A 137 -2.89 7.64 -2.52
C THR A 137 -3.10 9.03 -1.92
N ALA A 138 -2.02 9.80 -1.81
CA ALA A 138 -2.04 11.16 -1.27
C ALA A 138 -1.21 12.11 -2.15
N PRO A 139 -1.58 12.28 -3.44
CA PRO A 139 -0.79 13.03 -4.39
C PRO A 139 -0.50 14.45 -3.89
N ALA A 140 0.78 14.83 -3.94
CA ALA A 140 1.26 16.15 -3.56
C ALA A 140 2.07 16.79 -4.68
N GLY A 141 1.98 18.12 -4.82
CA GLY A 141 2.70 18.87 -5.85
C GLY A 141 2.35 18.39 -7.26
N LYS A 142 3.37 17.93 -8.01
CA LYS A 142 3.25 17.44 -9.39
C LYS A 142 3.11 15.92 -9.53
N GLN A 143 2.82 15.21 -8.44
CA GLN A 143 2.72 13.76 -8.45
C GLN A 143 1.46 13.25 -9.19
N SER A 144 1.66 12.28 -10.06
CA SER A 144 0.65 11.41 -10.69
C SER A 144 0.82 9.95 -10.22
N MET A 145 -0.17 9.09 -10.48
CA MET A 145 -0.06 7.63 -10.22
C MET A 145 1.16 7.02 -10.92
N ALA A 146 1.48 7.47 -12.15
CA ALA A 146 2.68 7.00 -12.86
C ALA A 146 3.94 7.33 -12.07
N THR A 147 4.13 8.60 -11.68
CA THR A 147 5.32 9.01 -10.92
C THR A 147 5.38 8.42 -9.50
N MET A 148 4.24 8.11 -8.89
CA MET A 148 4.15 7.44 -7.59
C MET A 148 4.71 6.02 -7.65
N LEU A 149 4.49 5.29 -8.75
CA LEU A 149 5.00 3.92 -8.95
C LEU A 149 6.44 3.93 -9.49
N GLU A 150 6.71 4.81 -10.45
CA GLU A 150 7.99 4.92 -11.16
C GLU A 150 9.15 5.36 -10.25
N LYS A 151 8.93 6.37 -9.38
CA LYS A 151 10.03 6.95 -8.58
C LYS A 151 10.62 5.96 -7.58
N PRO A 152 9.83 5.23 -6.76
CA PRO A 152 10.37 4.18 -5.90
C PRO A 152 11.05 3.07 -6.68
N LEU A 153 10.48 2.64 -7.83
CA LEU A 153 11.10 1.63 -8.68
C LEU A 153 12.48 2.08 -9.18
N ARG A 154 12.61 3.31 -9.70
CA ARG A 154 13.90 3.85 -10.16
C ARG A 154 14.97 3.88 -9.07
N LEU A 155 14.57 4.21 -7.84
CA LEU A 155 15.50 4.18 -6.70
C LEU A 155 15.98 2.75 -6.42
N VAL A 156 15.07 1.77 -6.44
CA VAL A 156 15.42 0.35 -6.28
C VAL A 156 16.28 -0.15 -7.43
N GLN A 157 15.98 0.21 -8.68
CA GLN A 157 16.82 -0.15 -9.83
C GLN A 157 18.23 0.44 -9.74
N SER A 158 18.35 1.68 -9.23
CA SER A 158 19.65 2.34 -9.05
C SER A 158 20.47 1.79 -7.88
N GLU A 159 19.82 1.21 -6.88
CA GLU A 159 20.43 0.67 -5.66
C GLU A 159 19.61 -0.53 -5.17
N PRO A 160 19.85 -1.74 -5.72
CA PRO A 160 19.08 -2.94 -5.39
C PRO A 160 19.13 -3.33 -3.91
N GLU A 161 20.17 -2.94 -3.18
CA GLU A 161 20.29 -3.19 -1.73
C GLU A 161 19.13 -2.57 -0.93
N TYR A 162 18.39 -1.60 -1.49
CA TYR A 162 17.17 -1.10 -0.87
C TYR A 162 16.10 -2.19 -0.63
N LEU A 163 16.04 -3.25 -1.45
CA LEU A 163 15.15 -4.39 -1.23
C LEU A 163 15.55 -5.15 0.03
N ARG A 164 16.84 -5.45 0.18
CA ARG A 164 17.37 -6.10 1.37
C ARG A 164 17.14 -5.27 2.63
N GLN A 165 17.44 -3.98 2.58
CA GLN A 165 17.19 -3.04 3.67
C GLN A 165 15.72 -2.98 4.08
N ALA A 166 14.78 -3.12 3.13
CA ALA A 166 13.36 -3.15 3.44
C ALA A 166 12.98 -4.33 4.37
N LEU A 167 13.61 -5.49 4.18
CA LEU A 167 13.29 -6.72 4.90
C LEU A 167 14.03 -6.86 6.24
N ILE A 168 15.28 -6.39 6.31
CA ILE A 168 16.15 -6.62 7.50
C ILE A 168 16.36 -5.39 8.38
N GLY A 169 16.32 -4.18 7.81
CA GLY A 169 16.67 -2.97 8.56
C GLY A 169 16.57 -1.71 7.71
N TRP A 170 15.60 -0.86 8.01
CA TRP A 170 15.29 0.32 7.21
C TRP A 170 16.39 1.37 7.25
N ARG A 171 16.76 1.85 6.06
CA ARG A 171 17.56 3.05 5.87
C ARG A 171 16.69 4.16 5.29
N ARG A 172 16.65 5.32 5.97
CA ARG A 172 15.92 6.49 5.47
C ARG A 172 16.78 7.30 4.51
N VAL A 173 16.21 7.65 3.36
CA VAL A 173 16.88 8.36 2.26
C VAL A 173 16.28 9.75 2.11
N PRO A 174 17.09 10.83 2.19
CA PRO A 174 16.61 12.20 2.00
C PRO A 174 15.92 12.43 0.65
N GLY A 175 14.87 13.25 0.65
CA GLY A 175 14.10 13.58 -0.55
C GLY A 175 13.04 12.53 -0.94
N VAL A 176 13.00 11.40 -0.24
CA VAL A 176 12.01 10.33 -0.47
C VAL A 176 10.82 10.56 0.45
N THR A 177 9.62 10.66 -0.13
CA THR A 177 8.38 10.94 0.63
C THR A 177 7.78 9.72 1.30
N GLY A 178 8.21 8.52 0.90
CA GLY A 178 7.59 7.25 1.30
C GLY A 178 6.14 7.12 0.85
N GLU A 179 5.77 7.86 -0.22
CA GLU A 179 4.40 7.98 -0.73
C GLU A 179 3.35 8.29 0.34
N TYR A 180 3.79 9.01 1.38
CA TYR A 180 2.97 9.39 2.53
C TYR A 180 2.35 8.20 3.29
N LEU A 181 2.95 7.01 3.18
CA LEU A 181 2.52 5.79 3.88
C LEU A 181 3.08 5.67 5.30
N ASP A 182 4.04 6.52 5.66
CA ASP A 182 4.69 6.54 6.98
C ASP A 182 4.96 7.98 7.44
N HIS A 183 4.33 8.40 8.54
CA HIS A 183 4.56 9.72 9.13
C HIS A 183 5.98 9.93 9.65
N ARG A 184 6.70 8.86 9.98
CA ARG A 184 8.10 8.95 10.43
C ARG A 184 9.05 9.34 9.29
N ALA A 185 8.56 9.41 8.06
CA ALA A 185 9.28 10.01 6.95
C ALA A 185 9.30 11.55 7.01
N ASN A 186 8.37 12.17 7.74
CA ASN A 186 8.43 13.61 7.99
C ASN A 186 9.53 13.90 8.99
N TRP A 187 10.64 14.49 8.55
CA TRP A 187 11.65 15.02 9.45
C TRP A 187 11.53 16.54 9.55
N ASP A 188 11.45 17.04 10.76
CA ASP A 188 11.39 18.47 11.01
C ASP A 188 12.79 19.11 11.06
N SER A 189 12.83 20.45 11.15
CA SER A 189 14.08 21.20 11.23
C SER A 189 14.84 21.00 12.56
N GLY A 190 14.19 20.47 13.61
CA GLY A 190 14.82 20.13 14.88
C GLY A 190 15.49 18.75 14.86
N GLU A 191 14.96 17.84 14.05
CA GLU A 191 15.49 16.49 13.83
C GLU A 191 16.66 16.48 12.81
N ASP A 192 16.71 17.45 11.91
CA ASP A 192 17.85 17.64 11.02
C ASP A 192 18.92 18.53 11.68
N GLY A 193 20.12 17.99 11.90
CA GLY A 193 21.26 18.74 12.46
C GLY A 193 21.72 19.93 11.61
N ARG A 194 21.14 20.14 10.42
CA ARG A 194 21.36 21.28 9.53
C ARG A 194 20.16 22.24 9.47
N GLY A 195 19.09 21.99 10.22
CA GLY A 195 17.92 22.88 10.30
C GLY A 195 16.95 22.79 9.12
N LYS A 196 17.06 21.79 8.23
CA LYS A 196 16.21 21.68 7.03
C LYS A 196 15.14 20.61 7.23
N ALA A 197 13.88 21.04 7.27
CA ALA A 197 12.75 20.12 7.15
C ALA A 197 12.76 19.47 5.76
N GLU A 198 12.93 18.15 5.71
CA GLU A 198 13.01 17.38 4.47
C GLU A 198 12.52 15.94 4.72
N MET A 199 11.73 15.41 3.80
CA MET A 199 11.23 14.03 3.92
C MET A 199 12.36 13.01 3.80
N ARG A 200 12.32 11.96 4.64
CA ARG A 200 13.26 10.83 4.61
C ARG A 200 12.52 9.48 4.67
N GLY A 201 12.18 8.95 3.50
CA GLY A 201 11.46 7.69 3.33
C GLY A 201 12.38 6.47 3.15
N VAL A 202 11.78 5.29 3.02
CA VAL A 202 12.50 4.01 2.84
C VAL A 202 12.15 3.45 1.45
N PRO A 203 13.00 3.61 0.42
CA PRO A 203 12.63 3.33 -0.97
C PRO A 203 12.12 1.89 -1.20
N GLY A 204 12.89 0.88 -0.76
CA GLY A 204 12.52 -0.53 -0.96
C GLY A 204 11.20 -0.89 -0.29
N ALA A 205 11.01 -0.51 0.98
CA ALA A 205 9.74 -0.76 1.69
C ALA A 205 8.57 -0.01 1.02
N THR A 206 8.82 1.20 0.50
CA THR A 206 7.81 1.98 -0.21
C THR A 206 7.40 1.29 -1.50
N TRP A 207 8.35 0.86 -2.32
CA TRP A 207 8.08 0.12 -3.56
C TRP A 207 7.32 -1.18 -3.28
N LEU A 208 7.79 -1.99 -2.31
CA LEU A 208 7.11 -3.21 -1.89
C LEU A 208 5.68 -2.92 -1.42
N ALA A 209 5.46 -1.86 -0.64
CA ALA A 209 4.12 -1.48 -0.22
C ALA A 209 3.19 -1.12 -1.39
N LEU A 210 3.69 -0.42 -2.41
CA LEU A 210 2.93 -0.16 -3.63
C LEU A 210 2.59 -1.45 -4.38
N MET A 211 3.47 -2.46 -4.34
CA MET A 211 3.20 -3.75 -4.99
C MET A 211 2.06 -4.53 -4.32
N SER A 212 1.61 -4.15 -3.12
CA SER A 212 0.39 -4.70 -2.53
C SER A 212 -0.91 -4.18 -3.18
N TYR A 213 -0.86 -3.04 -3.88
CA TYR A 213 -2.05 -2.32 -4.32
C TYR A 213 -3.01 -3.14 -5.18
N PRO A 214 -2.56 -4.00 -6.12
CA PRO A 214 -3.45 -4.83 -6.92
C PRO A 214 -4.39 -5.76 -6.13
N LEU A 215 -4.16 -5.96 -4.82
CA LEU A 215 -5.08 -6.67 -3.93
C LEU A 215 -6.21 -5.78 -3.39
N TRP A 216 -6.01 -4.46 -3.35
CA TRP A 216 -6.90 -3.50 -2.70
C TRP A 216 -7.83 -2.88 -3.74
N THR A 217 -9.12 -3.17 -3.64
CA THR A 217 -10.14 -2.61 -4.53
C THR A 217 -10.54 -1.22 -4.04
N THR A 218 -10.56 -0.24 -4.95
CA THR A 218 -11.15 1.08 -4.75
C THR A 218 -12.52 1.12 -5.44
N THR A 219 -13.56 1.38 -4.65
CA THR A 219 -14.97 1.34 -5.06
C THR A 219 -15.75 2.50 -4.40
N ALA A 220 -17.08 2.47 -4.51
CA ALA A 220 -17.98 3.37 -3.82
C ALA A 220 -18.70 2.69 -2.65
N ALA A 221 -18.79 3.39 -1.53
CA ALA A 221 -19.70 3.11 -0.42
C ALA A 221 -20.72 4.25 -0.35
N GLY A 222 -21.87 4.07 -1.01
CA GLY A 222 -22.83 5.16 -1.23
C GLY A 222 -22.23 6.26 -2.09
N GLN A 223 -22.17 7.49 -1.57
CA GLN A 223 -21.57 8.65 -2.24
C GLN A 223 -20.10 8.89 -1.88
N GLN A 224 -19.46 7.98 -1.14
CA GLN A 224 -18.07 8.11 -0.72
C GLN A 224 -17.19 7.07 -1.39
N VAL A 225 -15.93 7.42 -1.64
CA VAL A 225 -14.93 6.43 -2.07
C VAL A 225 -14.61 5.50 -0.90
N ARG A 226 -14.41 4.22 -1.21
CA ARG A 226 -13.94 3.21 -0.26
C ARG A 226 -12.87 2.34 -0.90
N THR A 227 -11.71 2.27 -0.28
CA THR A 227 -10.63 1.35 -0.66
C THR A 227 -10.54 0.21 0.37
N SER A 228 -10.19 -1.01 -0.04
CA SER A 228 -9.94 -2.13 0.89
C SER A 228 -9.03 -1.72 2.06
N GLY A 229 -9.35 -2.20 3.26
CA GLY A 229 -8.67 -1.82 4.50
C GLY A 229 -9.06 -0.45 5.06
N TRP A 230 -9.81 0.38 4.32
CA TRP A 230 -10.36 1.62 4.84
C TRP A 230 -11.79 1.43 5.34
N HIS A 231 -11.99 1.80 6.60
CA HIS A 231 -13.23 1.61 7.33
C HIS A 231 -13.81 2.95 7.76
N SER A 232 -15.14 3.00 7.87
CA SER A 232 -15.86 4.19 8.33
C SER A 232 -15.91 4.21 9.84
N GLN A 233 -15.20 5.17 10.45
CA GLN A 233 -15.23 5.42 11.89
C GLN A 233 -16.15 6.62 12.19
N PRO A 234 -17.26 6.45 12.92
CA PRO A 234 -18.09 7.57 13.35
C PRO A 234 -17.28 8.59 14.18
N VAL A 235 -17.50 9.89 13.95
CA VAL A 235 -16.80 10.99 14.61
C VAL A 235 -17.78 11.89 15.35
N GLY A 236 -17.54 12.07 16.65
CA GLY A 236 -18.37 12.87 17.54
C GLY A 236 -19.54 12.06 18.14
N ARG A 237 -20.51 12.78 18.73
CA ARG A 237 -21.72 12.16 19.31
C ARG A 237 -22.81 11.84 18.28
N ASP A 238 -22.70 12.39 17.07
CA ASP A 238 -23.66 12.20 15.99
C ASP A 238 -23.10 11.17 15.01
N ASP A 239 -23.69 9.98 14.97
CA ASP A 239 -23.25 8.85 14.14
C ASP A 239 -23.38 9.12 12.62
N ARG A 240 -23.90 10.29 12.24
CA ARG A 240 -24.03 10.73 10.85
C ARG A 240 -22.71 11.18 10.21
N ARG A 241 -21.68 11.51 11.00
CA ARG A 241 -20.36 11.87 10.47
C ARG A 241 -19.40 10.71 10.65
N SER A 242 -18.81 10.24 9.57
CA SER A 242 -17.73 9.25 9.59
C SER A 242 -16.44 9.86 9.05
N ALA A 243 -15.32 9.43 9.61
CA ALA A 243 -13.99 9.65 9.07
C ALA A 243 -13.40 8.32 8.61
N PRO A 244 -12.62 8.32 7.52
CA PRO A 244 -11.95 7.12 7.06
C PRO A 244 -10.78 6.77 8.00
N GLU A 245 -10.73 5.52 8.44
CA GLU A 245 -9.64 4.94 9.23
C GLU A 245 -9.13 3.69 8.52
N LEU A 246 -7.82 3.63 8.28
CA LEU A 246 -7.15 2.44 7.78
C LEU A 246 -7.02 1.43 8.92
N ARG A 247 -7.46 0.20 8.71
CA ARG A 247 -7.33 -0.92 9.66
C ARG A 247 -6.66 -2.08 8.94
N LEU A 248 -5.49 -2.46 9.42
CA LEU A 248 -4.66 -3.53 8.86
C LEU A 248 -4.45 -4.62 9.92
N PRO A 249 -5.21 -5.72 9.84
CA PRO A 249 -5.13 -6.82 10.79
C PRO A 249 -3.85 -7.65 10.64
N LEU A 250 -3.37 -8.21 11.75
CA LEU A 250 -2.30 -9.21 11.81
C LEU A 250 -2.89 -10.53 12.29
N TRP A 251 -2.51 -11.63 11.65
CA TRP A 251 -3.11 -12.95 11.86
C TRP A 251 -2.06 -14.05 12.04
N ARG A 252 -2.45 -15.14 12.72
CA ARG A 252 -1.54 -16.25 13.08
C ARG A 252 -1.34 -17.28 11.97
N GLU A 253 -2.41 -17.62 11.27
CA GLU A 253 -2.41 -18.73 10.31
C GLU A 253 -1.74 -18.32 8.98
N PRO A 254 -1.00 -19.22 8.29
CA PRO A 254 -0.48 -18.91 6.96
C PRO A 254 -1.62 -18.77 5.95
N LEU A 255 -1.85 -17.55 5.44
CA LEU A 255 -2.95 -17.24 4.52
C LEU A 255 -2.45 -16.95 3.10
N GLY A 256 -3.22 -17.40 2.10
CA GLY A 256 -3.04 -17.05 0.68
C GLY A 256 -3.68 -15.70 0.33
N LEU A 257 -3.43 -15.17 -0.87
CA LEU A 257 -3.83 -13.81 -1.27
C LEU A 257 -5.33 -13.53 -1.09
N ALA A 258 -6.19 -14.48 -1.47
CA ALA A 258 -7.64 -14.31 -1.34
C ALA A 258 -8.09 -14.21 0.13
N ALA A 259 -7.51 -15.02 1.01
CA ALA A 259 -7.80 -14.99 2.44
C ALA A 259 -7.27 -13.71 3.10
N VAL A 260 -6.08 -13.24 2.70
CA VAL A 260 -5.55 -11.93 3.11
C VAL A 260 -6.52 -10.81 2.76
N LYS A 261 -6.96 -10.77 1.49
CA LYS A 261 -7.91 -9.75 1.04
C LYS A 261 -9.21 -9.80 1.83
N ALA A 262 -9.81 -10.99 1.99
CA ALA A 262 -11.05 -11.16 2.73
C ALA A 262 -10.93 -10.66 4.18
N LEU A 263 -9.81 -10.97 4.85
CA LEU A 263 -9.56 -10.59 6.23
C LEU A 263 -9.37 -9.06 6.38
N VAL A 264 -8.70 -8.40 5.42
CA VAL A 264 -8.55 -6.94 5.37
C VAL A 264 -9.86 -6.21 5.04
N GLU A 265 -10.78 -6.86 4.31
CA GLU A 265 -12.08 -6.31 3.93
C GLU A 265 -13.21 -6.66 4.90
N ASP A 266 -12.94 -7.46 5.93
CA ASP A 266 -13.98 -8.07 6.74
C ASP A 266 -14.86 -7.01 7.44
N PRO A 267 -16.20 -7.11 7.36
CA PRO A 267 -17.12 -6.17 8.01
C PRO A 267 -16.96 -6.10 9.54
N VAL A 268 -16.37 -7.10 10.20
CA VAL A 268 -16.05 -7.04 11.63
C VAL A 268 -15.14 -5.85 11.96
N LEU A 269 -14.36 -5.38 10.99
CA LEU A 269 -13.48 -4.24 11.12
C LEU A 269 -14.21 -2.90 10.88
N ASP A 270 -15.50 -2.87 10.56
CA ASP A 270 -16.25 -1.61 10.40
C ASP A 270 -16.81 -1.05 11.73
N GLY A 271 -17.18 0.23 11.70
CA GLY A 271 -17.84 0.90 12.83
C GLY A 271 -16.89 1.43 13.89
N LYS A 272 -17.44 1.79 15.06
CA LYS A 272 -16.66 2.33 16.17
C LYS A 272 -15.70 1.26 16.68
N TRP A 273 -14.40 1.58 16.72
CA TRP A 273 -13.38 0.64 17.17
C TRP A 273 -13.67 0.02 18.55
N ASP A 274 -14.12 0.83 19.51
CA ASP A 274 -14.45 0.38 20.87
C ASP A 274 -15.63 -0.61 20.91
N ALA A 275 -16.42 -0.69 19.84
CA ALA A 275 -17.55 -1.60 19.69
C ALA A 275 -17.21 -2.86 18.86
N VAL A 276 -15.97 -2.99 18.36
CA VAL A 276 -15.55 -4.16 17.59
C VAL A 276 -15.53 -5.40 18.48
N GLU A 277 -16.19 -6.45 18.00
CA GLU A 277 -16.32 -7.74 18.70
C GLU A 277 -14.98 -8.49 18.71
N GLN A 278 -14.21 -8.31 19.78
CA GLN A 278 -12.88 -8.91 19.94
C GLN A 278 -12.87 -10.43 19.81
N ASP A 279 -13.94 -11.11 20.23
CA ASP A 279 -14.05 -12.57 20.10
C ASP A 279 -14.16 -13.01 18.64
N LYS A 280 -14.82 -12.23 17.78
CA LYS A 280 -14.86 -12.51 16.32
C LYS A 280 -13.47 -12.35 15.70
N LEU A 281 -12.73 -11.31 16.07
CA LEU A 281 -11.34 -11.12 15.61
C LEU A 281 -10.48 -12.34 15.98
N ARG A 282 -10.59 -12.82 17.23
CA ARG A 282 -9.85 -14.00 17.69
C ARG A 282 -10.22 -15.27 16.93
N VAL A 283 -11.50 -15.49 16.63
CA VAL A 283 -11.96 -16.64 15.84
C VAL A 283 -11.37 -16.62 14.43
N MET A 284 -11.18 -15.44 13.85
CA MET A 284 -10.49 -15.26 12.56
C MET A 284 -8.96 -15.36 12.66
N GLY A 285 -8.41 -15.67 13.84
CA GLY A 285 -6.97 -15.72 14.08
C GLY A 285 -6.29 -14.35 14.12
N ILE A 286 -7.05 -13.25 14.13
CA ILE A 286 -6.55 -11.88 14.24
C ILE A 286 -6.15 -11.62 15.68
N PHE A 287 -4.90 -11.26 15.91
CA PHE A 287 -4.37 -10.98 17.25
C PHE A 287 -3.99 -9.51 17.45
N HIS A 288 -3.90 -8.73 16.36
CA HIS A 288 -3.63 -7.31 16.40
C HIS A 288 -4.24 -6.62 15.18
N VAL A 289 -4.57 -5.34 15.29
CA VAL A 289 -5.00 -4.50 14.16
C VAL A 289 -4.27 -3.18 14.23
N CYS A 290 -3.40 -2.93 13.24
CA CYS A 290 -2.76 -1.64 13.07
C CYS A 290 -3.78 -0.64 12.51
N ARG A 291 -4.00 0.45 13.23
CA ARG A 291 -4.95 1.50 12.87
C ARG A 291 -4.21 2.77 12.46
N ALA A 292 -4.67 3.45 11.43
CA ALA A 292 -4.06 4.70 10.98
C ALA A 292 -5.08 5.68 10.36
N HIS A 293 -4.80 6.97 10.45
CA HIS A 293 -5.54 8.01 9.74
C HIS A 293 -4.62 8.85 8.85
N ARG A 294 -5.21 9.54 7.87
CA ARG A 294 -4.52 10.60 7.13
C ARG A 294 -4.46 11.87 7.96
N ARG A 295 -3.26 12.38 8.21
CA ARG A 295 -3.03 13.68 8.82
C ARG A 295 -2.53 14.67 7.76
N LYS A 296 -3.35 15.68 7.46
CA LYS A 296 -2.96 16.80 6.59
C LYS A 296 -1.95 17.69 7.30
N ALA A 297 -0.91 18.11 6.59
CA ALA A 297 -0.08 19.23 7.02
C ALA A 297 -0.83 20.55 6.77
N GLU A 298 -0.67 21.53 7.66
CA GLU A 298 -1.28 22.84 7.49
C GLU A 298 -0.90 23.46 6.13
N GLY A 299 -1.89 23.99 5.41
CA GLY A 299 -1.70 24.62 4.10
C GLY A 299 -1.45 23.69 2.90
N GLN A 300 -1.36 22.36 3.08
CA GLN A 300 -1.14 21.44 1.97
C GLN A 300 -2.45 20.94 1.32
N LYS A 301 -2.43 20.82 -0.01
CA LYS A 301 -3.54 20.28 -0.84
C LYS A 301 -3.59 18.74 -0.90
N SER A 302 -2.63 18.04 -0.29
CA SER A 302 -2.58 16.58 -0.24
C SER A 302 -3.56 16.01 0.79
N ALA A 303 -3.93 14.73 0.64
CA ALA A 303 -4.65 13.99 1.67
C ALA A 303 -3.83 13.85 2.97
N GLY A 304 -2.50 13.97 2.90
CA GLY A 304 -1.61 13.93 4.05
C GLY A 304 -0.97 12.57 4.31
N VAL A 305 -0.22 12.48 5.40
CA VAL A 305 0.57 11.29 5.76
C VAL A 305 -0.20 10.32 6.65
N LEU A 306 0.06 9.02 6.54
CA LEU A 306 -0.50 8.02 7.44
C LEU A 306 0.17 8.08 8.82
N VAL A 307 -0.66 8.34 9.83
CA VAL A 307 -0.27 8.35 11.24
C VAL A 307 -1.01 7.24 11.96
N THR A 308 -0.28 6.41 12.71
CA THR A 308 -0.85 5.33 13.51
C THR A 308 -1.68 5.90 14.66
N VAL A 309 -2.82 5.27 14.94
CA VAL A 309 -3.68 5.59 16.07
C VAL A 309 -3.44 4.56 17.17
N SER A 310 -3.23 5.04 18.39
CA SER A 310 -3.14 4.22 19.60
C SER A 310 -4.50 3.67 20.01
#